data_AF-A0A9W6B3K9-F1
#
_entry.id   AF-A0A9W6B3K9-F1
#
_cell.length_a   1.000
_cell.length_b   1.000
_cell.length_c   1.000
_cell.angle_alpha   90.00
_cell.angle_beta   90.00
_cell.angle_gamma   90.00
#
_symmetry.space_group_name_H-M   'P 1'
#
loop_
_entity.id
_entity.type
_entity.pdbx_description
1 polymer ?
#
loop_
_entity_poly.entity_id
_entity_poly.type
_entity_poly.pdbx_seq_one_letter_code
_entity_poly.pdbx_strand_id
1 'polypeptide(L)' 'MYNQLGQLVLTSEKSDLSGNTIDMAQLNTGIYIVKLFGESNSQSITISKK' A
#
# COMPACT_ATOMS: atom_id res chain seq x y z
N MET A 1 3.60 0.24 -1.02
CA MET A 1 3.29 -0.61 0.16
C MET A 1 4.57 -1.24 0.65
N TYR A 2 4.79 -1.19 1.96
CA TYR A 2 6.01 -1.63 2.61
C TYR A 2 5.69 -2.75 3.61
N ASN A 3 6.60 -3.71 3.77
CA ASN A 3 6.52 -4.72 4.82
C ASN A 3 7.09 -4.18 6.15
N GLN A 4 7.04 -4.99 7.21
CA GLN A 4 7.57 -4.64 8.55
C GLN A 4 9.07 -4.32 8.60
N LEU A 5 9.84 -4.73 7.58
CA LEU A 5 11.27 -4.42 7.46
C LEU A 5 11.52 -3.11 6.70
N GLY A 6 10.47 -2.39 6.31
CA GLY A 6 10.56 -1.18 5.51
C GLY A 6 10.86 -1.41 4.03
N GLN A 7 10.82 -2.66 3.56
CA GLN A 7 11.04 -2.98 2.15
C GLN A 7 9.78 -2.71 1.34
N LEU A 8 9.93 -2.06 0.18
CA LEU A 8 8.84 -1.87 -0.77
C LEU A 8 8.48 -3.24 -1.38
N VAL A 9 7.25 -3.70 -1.17
CA VAL A 9 6.78 -5.01 -1.64
C VAL A 9 5.76 -4.91 -2.76
N LEU A 10 5.09 -3.76 -2.90
CA LEU A 10 4.10 -3.52 -3.96
C LEU A 10 3.98 -2.02 -4.21
N THR A 11 3.97 -1.62 -5.48
CA THR A 11 3.67 -0.25 -5.93
C THR A 11 2.56 -0.30 -6.96
N SER A 12 1.67 0.69 -6.93
CA SER A 12 0.63 0.88 -7.94
C SER A 12 0.61 2.35 -8.30
N GLU A 13 0.87 2.64 -9.57
CA GLU A 13 0.83 3.98 -10.13
C GLU A 13 -0.34 4.03 -11.10
N LYS A 14 -1.35 4.87 -10.83
CA LYS A 14 -2.42 5.16 -11.76
C LYS A 14 -2.76 6.64 -11.70
N SER A 15 -2.96 7.23 -12.88
CA SER A 15 -3.16 8.66 -13.09
C SER A 15 -4.59 9.14 -12.81
N ASP A 16 -5.50 8.27 -12.34
CA ASP A 16 -6.91 8.58 -12.17
C ASP A 16 -7.44 8.09 -10.80
N LEU A 17 -8.19 8.96 -10.12
CA LEU A 17 -8.62 8.81 -8.72
C LEU A 17 -9.79 7.81 -8.56
N SER A 18 -10.36 7.30 -9.65
CA SER A 18 -11.57 6.47 -9.65
C SER A 18 -11.30 4.97 -9.42
N GLY A 19 -10.60 4.65 -8.31
CA GLY A 19 -10.45 3.28 -7.81
C GLY A 19 -9.05 2.71 -7.92
N ASN A 20 -8.22 2.96 -6.90
CA ASN A 20 -6.97 2.23 -6.68
C ASN A 20 -7.26 0.98 -5.84
N THR A 21 -7.45 -0.16 -6.50
CA THR A 21 -7.53 -1.46 -5.82
C THR A 21 -6.16 -2.12 -5.82
N ILE A 22 -5.62 -2.39 -4.64
CA ILE A 22 -4.41 -3.20 -4.48
C ILE A 22 -4.85 -4.63 -4.17
N ASP A 23 -4.51 -5.57 -5.05
CA ASP A 23 -4.68 -6.99 -4.77
C ASP A 23 -3.60 -7.43 -3.75
N MET A 24 -4.07 -7.85 -2.56
CA MET A 24 -3.22 -8.33 -1.48
C MET A 24 -3.18 -9.86 -1.40
N ALA A 25 -3.82 -10.60 -2.30
CA ALA A 25 -3.93 -12.06 -2.21
C ALA A 25 -2.56 -12.75 -2.15
N GLN A 26 -1.60 -12.27 -2.94
CA GLN A 26 -0.25 -12.83 -3.05
C GLN A 26 0.69 -12.48 -1.89
N LEU A 27 0.28 -11.59 -0.98
CA LEU A 27 1.10 -11.20 0.17
C LEU A 27 1.00 -12.21 1.31
N ASN A 28 2.12 -12.48 1.98
CA ASN A 28 2.11 -13.32 3.19
C ASN A 28 1.34 -12.65 4.33
N THR A 29 0.94 -13.42 5.34
CA THR A 29 0.43 -12.89 6.60
C THR A 29 1.47 -11.99 7.26
N GLY A 30 1.02 -10.88 7.84
CA GLY A 30 1.92 -9.88 8.43
C GLY A 30 1.35 -8.47 8.47
N ILE A 31 2.20 -7.53 8.88
CA ILE A 31 1.90 -6.11 8.97
C ILE A 31 2.49 -5.39 7.76
N TYR A 32 1.67 -4.55 7.13
CA TYR A 32 2.02 -3.77 5.96
C TYR A 32 1.69 -2.29 6.17
N ILE A 33 2.54 -1.41 5.64
CA ILE A 33 2.33 0.04 5.64
C ILE A 33 2.06 0.48 4.20
N VAL A 34 0.88 1.01 3.96
CA VAL A 34 0.48 1.60 2.67
C VAL A 34 0.69 3.10 2.76
N LYS A 35 1.59 3.63 1.92
CA LYS A 35 1.72 5.07 1.72
C LYS A 35 0.91 5.46 0.50
N LEU A 36 -0.05 6.35 0.69
CA LEU A 36 -0.84 6.99 -0.35
C LEU A 36 -0.24 8.36 -0.60
N PHE A 37 0.07 8.65 -1.85
CA PHE A 37 0.61 9.95 -2.28
C PHE A 37 -0.44 10.62 -3.17
N GLY A 38 -0.97 11.75 -2.70
CA GLY A 38 -1.76 12.68 -3.50
C GLY A 38 -0.89 13.85 -3.95
N GLU A 39 -1.45 14.72 -4.78
CA GLU A 39 -0.73 15.87 -5.35
C GLU A 39 -0.16 16.83 -4.30
N SER A 40 -0.79 16.92 -3.12
CA SER A 40 -0.38 17.86 -2.05
C SER A 40 -0.28 17.22 -0.67
N ASN A 41 -0.58 15.93 -0.55
CA ASN A 41 -0.59 15.24 0.74
C ASN A 41 -0.06 13.81 0.63
N SER A 42 0.42 13.29 1.75
CA SER A 42 0.67 11.87 1.89
C SER A 42 -0.04 11.35 3.13
N GLN A 43 -0.58 10.15 3.02
CA GLN A 43 -1.22 9.45 4.13
C GLN A 43 -0.61 8.06 4.26
N SER A 44 -0.58 7.54 5.49
CA SER A 44 -0.09 6.20 5.77
C SER A 44 -1.20 5.40 6.45
N ILE A 45 -1.44 4.18 5.95
CA ILE A 45 -2.40 3.23 6.49
C ILE A 45 -1.64 1.96 6.87
N THR A 46 -1.84 1.50 8.11
CA THR A 46 -1.30 0.22 8.57
C THR A 46 -2.35 -0.87 8.39
N ILE A 47 -1.99 -1.96 7.73
CA ILE A 47 -2.85 -3.11 7.48
C ILE A 47 -2.24 -4.32 8.17
N SER A 48 -3.04 -5.06 8.94
CA SER A 48 -2.67 -6.36 9.49
C SER A 48 -3.41 -7.46 8.72
N LYS A 49 -2.66 -8.24 7.94
CA LYS A 49 -3.17 -9.41 7.23
C LYS A 49 -3.02 -10.65 8.13
N LYS A 50 -4.15 -11.29 8.43
CA LYS A 50 -4.26 -12.54 9.21
C LYS A 50 -4.48 -13.74 8.31
#